data_AF-A0A2J6P4T8-F1
#
_entry.id   AF-A0A2J6P4T8-F1
#
_cell.length_a   1.000
_cell.length_b   1.000
_cell.length_c   1.000
_cell.angle_alpha   90.00
_cell.angle_beta   90.00
_cell.angle_gamma   90.00
#
_symmetry.space_group_name_H-M   'P 1'
#
loop_
_entity.id
_entity.type
_entity.pdbx_description
1 polymer ?
#
loop_
_entity_poly.entity_id
_entity_poly.type
_entity_poly.pdbx_seq_one_letter_code
_entity_poly.pdbx_strand_id
1 'polypeptide(L)'
;MQEHTNESYQQSKISEYELLTKYNPKYINSKIKTAQSHIDEMYHLSTSITTCDDIMGVISVSYPVDKLVIWISETKGNLKRFKDDSAIRLYLLKQVLNTYTKEEQQQVVKYMQSHGRIKEHKLIERLQVDLYNISHDKPLTKASEPQHTMVV
;
A
#
# COMPACT_ATOMS: atom_id res chain seq x y z
N MET A 1 -8.03 25.87 -28.92
CA MET A 1 -7.19 24.78 -28.38
C MET A 1 -6.62 25.32 -27.07
N GLN A 2 -7.15 24.87 -25.93
CA GLN A 2 -6.70 25.35 -24.62
C GLN A 2 -5.47 24.55 -24.20
N GLU A 3 -4.37 25.27 -23.94
CA GLU A 3 -3.15 24.75 -23.35
C GLU A 3 -3.46 24.28 -21.92
N HIS A 4 -3.39 22.97 -21.69
CA HIS A 4 -3.34 22.44 -20.33
C HIS A 4 -1.91 22.65 -19.81
N THR A 5 -1.72 23.74 -19.10
CA THR A 5 -0.57 23.93 -18.20
C THR A 5 -0.57 22.77 -17.20
N ASN A 6 0.36 21.83 -17.38
CA ASN A 6 0.70 20.83 -16.36
C ASN A 6 1.35 21.58 -15.19
N GLU A 7 0.53 22.17 -14.32
CA GLU A 7 0.98 22.59 -13.00
C GLU A 7 1.49 21.34 -12.28
N SER A 8 2.81 21.23 -12.16
CA SER A 8 3.47 20.23 -11.35
C SER A 8 2.95 20.38 -9.91
N TYR A 9 1.93 19.60 -9.56
CA TYR A 9 1.42 19.52 -8.20
C TYR A 9 2.60 19.18 -7.29
N GLN A 10 3.12 20.19 -6.57
CA GLN A 10 4.14 20.02 -5.56
C GLN A 10 3.50 19.23 -4.42
N GLN A 11 3.51 17.91 -4.55
CA GLN A 11 2.94 17.02 -3.56
C GLN A 11 3.77 17.19 -2.29
N SER A 12 3.26 17.89 -1.28
CA SER A 12 3.98 18.16 -0.02
C SER A 12 3.71 17.12 1.06
N LYS A 13 2.82 16.16 0.78
CA LYS A 13 2.38 15.12 1.70
C LYS A 13 1.98 13.84 0.96
N ILE A 14 2.13 12.70 1.61
CA ILE A 14 1.59 11.43 1.10
C ILE A 14 0.06 11.48 1.14
N SER A 15 -0.59 10.94 0.10
CA SER A 15 -2.05 10.87 0.08
C SER A 15 -2.59 9.90 1.14
N GLU A 16 -3.82 10.13 1.61
CA GLU A 16 -4.48 9.23 2.58
C GLU A 16 -4.64 7.82 2.01
N TYR A 17 -4.95 7.71 0.72
CA TYR A 17 -4.98 6.44 0.00
C TYR A 17 -3.64 5.71 0.09
N GLU A 18 -2.53 6.39 -0.25
CA GLU A 18 -1.21 5.77 -0.20
C GLU A 18 -0.78 5.39 1.21
N LEU A 19 -1.09 6.20 2.22
CA LEU A 19 -0.84 5.88 3.62
C LEU A 19 -1.53 4.56 3.99
N LEU A 20 -2.81 4.42 3.63
CA LEU A 20 -3.63 3.26 3.97
C LEU A 20 -3.36 2.02 3.13
N THR A 21 -2.82 2.15 1.92
CA THR A 21 -2.52 0.99 1.05
C THR A 21 -1.05 0.57 1.07
N LYS A 22 -0.11 1.52 1.09
CA LYS A 22 1.33 1.27 0.95
C LYS A 22 2.06 1.15 2.29
N TYR A 23 1.55 1.79 3.35
CA TYR A 23 2.20 1.82 4.66
C TYR A 23 1.41 1.08 5.75
N ASN A 24 0.18 0.65 5.48
CA ASN A 24 -0.64 -0.07 6.45
C ASN A 24 -0.26 -1.56 6.52
N PRO A 25 0.26 -2.06 7.66
CA PRO A 25 0.63 -3.47 7.80
C PRO A 25 -0.55 -4.42 7.61
N LYS A 26 -1.76 -4.03 8.05
CA LYS A 26 -2.96 -4.87 7.94
C LYS A 26 -3.36 -5.08 6.48
N TYR A 27 -3.36 -4.00 5.70
CA TYR A 27 -3.66 -4.05 4.27
C TYR A 27 -2.62 -4.88 3.50
N ILE A 28 -1.33 -4.64 3.76
CA ILE A 28 -0.22 -5.38 3.14
C ILE A 28 -0.36 -6.88 3.42
N ASN A 29 -0.56 -7.26 4.68
CA ASN A 29 -0.72 -8.66 5.07
C ASN A 29 -1.95 -9.31 4.42
N SER A 30 -3.07 -8.57 4.34
CA SER A 30 -4.26 -9.05 3.62
C SER A 30 -3.96 -9.29 2.15
N LYS A 31 -3.27 -8.36 1.48
CA LYS A 31 -2.94 -8.47 0.07
C LYS A 31 -1.97 -9.62 -0.21
N ILE A 32 -0.99 -9.85 0.68
CA ILE A 32 -0.09 -11.01 0.61
C ILE A 32 -0.89 -12.32 0.70
N LYS A 33 -1.84 -12.42 1.64
CA LYS A 33 -2.68 -13.61 1.79
C LYS A 33 -3.54 -13.86 0.56
N THR A 34 -4.18 -12.82 0.02
CA THR A 34 -4.99 -12.93 -1.21
C THR A 34 -4.14 -13.37 -2.39
N ALA A 35 -2.94 -12.80 -2.57
CA ALA A 35 -2.03 -13.19 -3.64
C ALA A 35 -1.55 -14.65 -3.48
N GLN A 36 -1.27 -15.09 -2.24
CA GLN A 36 -0.90 -16.48 -1.98
C GLN A 36 -2.05 -17.44 -2.29
N SER A 37 -3.28 -17.14 -1.85
CA SER A 37 -4.48 -17.91 -2.18
C SER A 37 -4.67 -18.02 -3.69
N HIS A 38 -4.50 -16.91 -4.41
CA HIS A 38 -4.61 -16.90 -5.86
C HIS A 38 -3.55 -17.80 -6.52
N ILE A 39 -2.29 -17.76 -6.06
CA ILE A 39 -1.24 -18.67 -6.55
C ILE A 39 -1.61 -20.14 -6.29
N ASP A 40 -2.17 -20.44 -5.11
CA ASP A 40 -2.59 -21.80 -4.75
C ASP A 40 -3.76 -22.27 -5.64
N GLU A 41 -4.71 -21.39 -5.95
CA GLU A 41 -5.80 -21.63 -6.89
C GLU A 41 -5.30 -21.89 -8.32
N MET A 42 -4.26 -21.18 -8.76
CA MET A 42 -3.68 -21.39 -10.10
C MET A 42 -3.16 -22.82 -10.27
N TYR A 43 -2.66 -23.47 -9.21
CA TYR A 43 -2.23 -24.87 -9.29
C TYR A 43 -3.39 -25.83 -9.58
N HIS A 44 -4.63 -25.46 -9.27
CA HIS A 44 -5.79 -26.29 -9.64
C HIS A 44 -6.12 -26.22 -11.13
N LEU A 45 -5.63 -25.20 -11.86
CA LEU A 45 -5.85 -25.06 -13.31
C LEU A 45 -5.06 -26.08 -14.15
N SER A 46 -4.05 -26.74 -13.58
CA SER A 46 -3.35 -27.85 -14.25
C SER A 46 -4.20 -29.11 -14.30
N THR A 47 -5.22 -29.22 -13.46
CA THR A 47 -6.14 -30.35 -13.42
C THR A 47 -7.31 -30.07 -14.34
N SER A 48 -7.65 -31.04 -15.21
CA SER A 48 -8.86 -30.92 -16.05
C SER A 48 -10.09 -30.97 -15.17
N ILE A 49 -10.92 -29.92 -15.22
CA ILE A 49 -12.19 -29.85 -14.50
C ILE A 49 -13.32 -29.99 -15.50
N THR A 50 -14.32 -30.78 -15.15
CA THR A 50 -15.52 -30.94 -15.97
C THR A 50 -16.59 -29.96 -15.49
N THR A 51 -17.10 -29.13 -16.41
CA THR A 51 -18.18 -28.17 -16.14
C THR A 51 -19.37 -28.45 -17.06
N CYS A 52 -20.56 -28.07 -16.62
CA CYS A 52 -21.78 -28.17 -17.43
C CYS A 52 -22.06 -26.82 -18.08
N ASP A 53 -22.19 -26.82 -19.40
CA ASP A 53 -22.66 -25.70 -20.22
C ASP A 53 -24.04 -26.05 -20.78
N ASP A 54 -25.00 -25.12 -20.70
CA ASP A 54 -26.40 -25.38 -21.08
C ASP A 54 -26.58 -25.72 -22.57
N ILE A 55 -25.59 -25.36 -23.42
CA ILE A 55 -25.63 -25.58 -24.87
C ILE A 55 -24.73 -26.76 -25.26
N MET A 56 -23.51 -26.80 -24.73
CA MET A 56 -22.47 -27.79 -25.07
C MET A 56 -22.50 -29.04 -24.19
N GLY A 57 -23.30 -29.04 -23.13
CA GLY A 57 -23.38 -30.14 -22.16
C GLY A 57 -22.15 -30.22 -21.27
N VAL A 58 -21.63 -31.43 -21.05
CA VAL A 58 -20.50 -31.67 -20.14
C VAL A 58 -19.19 -31.43 -20.88
N ILE A 59 -18.48 -30.35 -20.56
CA ILE A 59 -17.20 -29.97 -21.19
C ILE A 59 -16.05 -30.05 -20.18
N SER A 60 -14.87 -30.47 -20.63
CA SER A 60 -13.66 -30.45 -19.80
C SER A 60 -12.82 -29.23 -20.12
N VAL A 61 -12.52 -28.42 -19.11
CA VAL A 61 -11.70 -27.22 -19.21
C VAL A 61 -10.40 -27.43 -18.44
N SER A 62 -9.28 -27.15 -19.10
CA SER A 62 -7.94 -27.18 -18.51
C SER A 62 -7.09 -26.06 -19.11
N TYR A 63 -6.04 -25.67 -18.38
CA TYR A 63 -5.10 -24.66 -18.84
C TYR A 63 -3.79 -25.30 -19.33
N PRO A 64 -3.20 -24.85 -20.46
CA PRO A 64 -1.94 -25.39 -20.96
C PRO A 64 -0.81 -25.24 -19.93
N VAL A 65 -0.18 -26.36 -19.55
CA VAL A 65 0.83 -26.41 -18.48
C VAL A 65 1.99 -25.46 -18.74
N ASP A 66 2.49 -25.37 -19.98
CA ASP A 66 3.61 -24.50 -20.34
C ASP A 66 3.33 -23.02 -20.03
N LYS A 67 2.11 -22.56 -20.34
CA LYS A 67 1.69 -21.18 -20.03
C LYS A 67 1.44 -21.01 -18.54
N LEU A 68 0.92 -22.05 -17.87
CA LEU A 68 0.59 -21.98 -16.45
C LEU A 68 1.85 -21.78 -15.61
N VAL A 69 2.91 -22.51 -15.93
CA VAL A 69 4.21 -22.45 -15.24
C VAL A 69 4.82 -21.05 -15.33
N ILE A 70 4.77 -20.43 -16.52
CA ILE A 70 5.23 -19.05 -16.72
C ILE A 70 4.42 -18.11 -15.82
N TRP A 71 3.09 -18.21 -15.88
CA TRP A 71 2.20 -17.31 -15.14
C TRP A 71 2.34 -17.44 -13.62
N ILE A 72 2.43 -18.67 -13.09
CA ILE A 72 2.69 -18.93 -11.67
C ILE A 72 4.05 -18.34 -11.26
N SER A 73 5.09 -18.53 -12.09
CA SER A 73 6.45 -18.04 -11.80
C SER A 73 6.51 -16.52 -11.73
N GLU A 74 5.89 -15.83 -12.70
CA GLU A 74 5.78 -14.38 -12.72
C GLU A 74 4.98 -13.87 -11.50
N THR A 75 3.86 -14.50 -11.19
CA THR A 75 3.01 -14.12 -10.06
C THR A 75 3.76 -14.27 -8.73
N LYS A 76 4.51 -15.35 -8.54
CA LYS A 76 5.40 -15.54 -7.37
C LYS A 76 6.51 -14.48 -7.32
N GLY A 77 7.12 -14.17 -8.46
CA GLY A 77 8.13 -13.11 -8.57
C GLY A 77 7.58 -11.74 -8.16
N ASN A 78 6.39 -11.40 -8.63
CA ASN A 78 5.69 -10.15 -8.28
C ASN A 78 5.33 -10.11 -6.79
N LEU A 79 4.86 -11.22 -6.22
CA LEU A 79 4.60 -11.32 -4.79
C LEU A 79 5.86 -11.10 -3.96
N LYS A 80 7.00 -11.68 -4.37
CA LYS A 80 8.29 -11.47 -3.69
C LYS A 80 8.70 -10.01 -3.72
N ARG A 81 8.69 -9.37 -4.90
CA ARG A 81 8.99 -7.93 -5.04
C ARG A 81 8.08 -7.07 -4.16
N PHE A 82 6.78 -7.36 -4.14
CA PHE A 82 5.82 -6.65 -3.29
C PHE A 82 6.16 -6.78 -1.81
N LYS A 83 6.57 -7.97 -1.33
CA LYS A 83 6.99 -8.19 0.05
C LYS A 83 8.24 -7.40 0.40
N ASP A 84 9.24 -7.41 -0.48
CA ASP A 84 10.51 -6.70 -0.28
C ASP A 84 10.28 -5.18 -0.23
N ASP A 85 9.53 -4.63 -1.18
CA ASP A 85 9.17 -3.20 -1.23
C ASP A 85 8.36 -2.79 0.01
N SER A 86 7.42 -3.64 0.42
CA SER A 86 6.58 -3.41 1.60
C SER A 86 7.40 -3.42 2.88
N ALA A 87 8.41 -4.29 2.99
CA ALA A 87 9.31 -4.34 4.14
C ALA A 87 10.10 -3.02 4.30
N ILE A 88 10.60 -2.47 3.19
CA ILE A 88 11.28 -1.16 3.18
C ILE A 88 10.33 -0.05 3.66
N ARG A 89 9.11 0.01 3.12
CA ARG A 89 8.12 1.03 3.50
C ARG A 89 7.73 0.94 4.97
N LEU A 90 7.56 -0.27 5.49
CA LEU A 90 7.25 -0.50 6.90
C LEU A 90 8.42 -0.15 7.82
N TYR A 91 9.66 -0.36 7.36
CA TYR A 91 10.85 0.10 8.08
C TYR A 91 10.87 1.63 8.19
N LEU A 92 10.61 2.35 7.08
CA LEU A 92 10.51 3.82 7.10
C LEU A 92 9.40 4.31 8.03
N LEU A 93 8.23 3.66 7.99
CA LEU A 93 7.13 3.97 8.93
C LEU A 93 7.56 3.78 10.37
N LYS A 94 8.25 2.68 10.70
CA LYS A 94 8.75 2.43 12.06
C LYS A 94 9.74 3.50 12.50
N GLN A 95 10.63 3.94 11.59
CA GLN A 95 11.59 5.00 11.87
C GLN A 95 10.89 6.34 12.17
N VAL A 96 9.87 6.69 11.39
CA VAL A 96 9.02 7.87 11.64
C VAL A 96 8.32 7.74 12.98
N LEU A 97 7.64 6.62 13.24
CA LEU A 97 6.89 6.41 14.48
C LEU A 97 7.75 6.49 15.75
N ASN A 98 9.04 6.18 15.67
CA ASN A 98 9.95 6.32 16.81
C ASN A 98 10.12 7.76 17.30
N THR A 99 9.80 8.78 16.49
CA THR A 99 9.85 10.19 16.92
C THR A 99 8.57 10.66 17.62
N TYR A 100 7.51 9.85 17.59
CA TYR A 100 6.20 10.14 18.18
C TYR A 100 6.10 9.58 19.60
N THR A 101 5.21 10.14 20.42
CA THR A 101 4.95 9.59 21.75
C THR A 101 4.22 8.24 21.67
N LYS A 102 4.19 7.48 22.77
CA LYS A 102 3.53 6.16 22.78
C LYS A 102 2.02 6.27 22.55
N GLU A 103 1.41 7.35 23.01
CA GLU A 103 -0.02 7.65 22.83
C GLU A 103 -0.32 7.92 21.35
N GLU A 104 0.49 8.76 20.72
CA GLU A 104 0.40 9.08 19.28
C GLU A 104 0.59 7.80 18.43
N GLN A 105 1.57 6.95 18.77
CA GLN A 105 1.79 5.68 18.08
C GLN A 105 0.54 4.78 18.16
N GLN A 106 -0.11 4.69 19.33
CA GLN A 106 -1.33 3.90 19.49
C GLN A 106 -2.49 4.46 18.66
N GLN A 107 -2.64 5.79 18.57
CA GLN A 107 -3.64 6.43 17.72
C GLN A 107 -3.40 6.15 16.24
N VAL A 108 -2.15 6.22 15.76
CA VAL A 108 -1.80 5.88 14.37
C VAL A 108 -2.13 4.41 14.07
N VAL A 109 -1.78 3.49 14.97
CA VAL A 109 -2.10 2.07 14.79
C VAL A 109 -3.62 1.84 14.73
N LYS A 110 -4.39 2.46 15.64
CA LYS A 110 -5.87 2.40 15.61
C LYS A 110 -6.44 2.97 14.31
N TYR A 111 -5.94 4.11 13.85
CA TYR A 111 -6.32 4.71 12.57
C TYR A 111 -6.09 3.75 11.40
N MET A 112 -4.89 3.16 11.29
CA MET A 112 -4.56 2.19 10.24
C MET A 112 -5.43 0.92 10.31
N GLN A 113 -5.71 0.42 11.51
CA GLN A 113 -6.57 -0.75 11.71
C GLN A 113 -8.03 -0.49 11.29
N SER A 114 -8.49 0.75 11.47
CA SER A 114 -9.84 1.23 11.12
C SER A 114 -9.99 1.62 9.65
N HIS A 115 -8.93 1.49 8.84
CA HIS A 115 -8.91 1.92 7.43
C HIS A 115 -9.32 3.38 7.24
N GLY A 116 -8.88 4.26 8.15
CA GLY A 116 -9.14 5.69 8.05
C GLY A 116 -10.42 6.21 8.71
N ARG A 117 -11.20 5.34 9.36
CA ARG A 117 -12.48 5.74 9.98
C ARG A 117 -12.31 6.58 11.25
N ILE A 118 -11.30 6.32 12.07
CA ILE A 118 -11.05 7.04 13.34
C ILE A 118 -9.91 8.03 13.13
N LYS A 119 -10.25 9.28 12.78
CA LYS A 119 -9.28 10.29 12.34
C LYS A 119 -9.06 11.38 13.37
N GLU A 120 -7.83 11.48 13.88
CA GLU A 120 -7.33 12.71 14.49
C GLU A 120 -6.60 13.50 13.40
N HIS A 121 -7.30 14.47 12.81
CA HIS A 121 -6.87 15.18 11.60
C HIS A 121 -5.44 15.74 11.69
N LYS A 122 -5.07 16.33 12.83
CA LYS A 122 -3.74 16.93 13.03
C LYS A 122 -2.60 15.90 13.06
N LEU A 123 -2.81 14.76 13.71
CA LEU A 123 -1.78 13.72 13.85
C LEU A 123 -1.52 13.01 12.52
N ILE A 124 -2.59 12.68 11.79
CA ILE A 124 -2.48 12.00 10.50
C ILE A 124 -1.87 12.90 9.43
N GLU A 125 -2.21 14.18 9.42
CA GLU A 125 -1.57 15.14 8.49
C GLU A 125 -0.08 15.29 8.76
N ARG A 126 0.33 15.38 10.04
CA ARG A 126 1.75 15.40 10.41
C ARG A 126 2.47 14.13 9.94
N LEU A 127 1.87 12.96 10.18
CA LEU A 127 2.42 11.68 9.72
C LEU A 127 2.58 11.62 8.20
N GLN A 128 1.63 12.15 7.43
CA GLN A 128 1.70 12.19 5.96
C GLN A 128 2.85 13.06 5.45
N VAL A 129 3.15 14.17 6.12
CA VAL A 129 4.28 15.06 5.79
C VAL A 129 5.61 14.43 6.21
N ASP A 130 5.69 13.86 7.42
CA ASP A 130 6.93 13.24 7.90
C ASP A 130 7.35 12.05 7.04
N LEU A 131 6.38 11.21 6.64
CA LEU A 131 6.64 10.11 5.71
C LEU A 131 7.06 10.62 4.32
N TYR A 132 6.46 11.72 3.85
CA TYR A 132 6.81 12.33 2.56
C TYR A 132 8.27 12.84 2.57
N ASN A 133 8.67 13.50 3.66
CA ASN A 133 10.02 14.05 3.82
C ASN A 133 11.07 12.94 3.87
N ILE A 134 10.82 11.88 4.65
CA ILE A 134 11.73 10.74 4.75
C ILE A 134 11.82 9.95 3.44
N SER A 135 10.72 9.85 2.67
CA SER A 135 10.78 9.14 1.38
C SER A 135 11.46 9.93 0.26
N HIS A 136 11.67 11.24 0.41
CA HIS A 136 12.29 12.12 -0.58
C HIS A 136 13.63 12.73 -0.11
N ASP A 137 14.27 12.11 0.89
CA ASP A 137 15.55 12.57 1.48
C ASP A 137 15.55 14.05 1.93
N LYS A 138 14.38 14.60 2.28
CA LYS A 138 14.29 15.93 2.90
C LYS A 138 14.43 15.79 4.42
N PRO A 139 15.32 16.57 5.07
CA PRO A 139 15.48 16.49 6.52
C PRO A 139 14.16 16.82 7.23
N LEU A 140 13.85 16.06 8.28
CA LEU A 140 12.68 16.26 9.16
C LEU A 140 12.68 17.70 9.69
N THR A 141 11.89 18.59 9.07
CA THR A 141 11.68 19.94 9.58
C THR A 141 10.80 19.87 10.81
N LYS A 142 11.42 19.97 12.00
CA LYS A 142 10.71 20.29 13.23
C LYS A 142 9.98 21.62 13.03
N ALA A 143 8.71 21.66 13.42
CA ALA A 143 7.85 22.83 13.29
C ALA A 143 8.58 24.10 13.75
N SER A 144 8.78 25.05 12.83
CA SER A 144 9.12 26.42 13.17
C SER A 144 7.89 27.03 13.82
N GLU A 145 7.96 27.21 15.15
CA GLU A 145 7.07 28.10 15.90
C GLU A 145 7.03 29.46 15.18
N PRO A 146 5.84 30.03 14.88
CA PRO A 146 5.78 31.42 14.47
C PRO A 146 6.15 32.28 15.69
N GLN A 147 7.40 32.77 15.72
CA GLN A 147 7.75 33.87 16.61
C GLN A 147 6.92 35.07 16.20
N HIS A 148 5.93 35.38 17.04
CA HIS A 148 5.14 36.58 16.96
C HIS A 148 6.01 37.76 17.42
N THR A 149 6.86 38.29 16.53
CA THR A 149 7.59 39.53 16.81
C THR A 149 6.66 40.70 16.51
N MET A 150 6.18 41.34 17.57
CA MET A 150 5.54 42.65 17.53
C MET A 150 6.52 43.68 16.91
N VAL A 151 6.05 44.48 15.96
CA VAL A 151 6.73 45.71 15.55
C VAL A 151 6.00 46.88 16.18
N VAL A 152 6.77 47.68 16.90
CA VAL A 152 6.44 48.96 17.56
C VAL A 152 6.17 50.03 16.52
#